data_AF-A0A0G4B594-F1
#
_entry.id   AF-A0A0G4B594-F1
#
_cell.length_a   1.000
_cell.length_b   1.000
_cell.length_c   1.000
_cell.angle_alpha   90.00
_cell.angle_beta   90.00
_cell.angle_gamma   90.00
#
_symmetry.space_group_name_H-M   'P 1'
#
loop_
_entity.id
_entity.type
_entity.pdbx_description
1 polymer ?
#
loop_
_entity_poly.entity_id
_entity_poly.type
_entity_poly.pdbx_seq_one_letter_code
_entity_poly.pdbx_strand_id
1 'polypeptide(L)'
;MPEKYSLEIAKAIDSALGEKEFNKRKEMQADISLAYLEGHINRDESDALYESEGKIEWGVAEFKTPEEFLEALDSIGLPEEQVMLYYRHELSHYQTDIKNGHESSFLLLFSRIEDGSLSVTPAVKTMYTETPKHKENLRESITAPQDMSEFDKRSVGMT
;
A
#
# COMPACT_ATOMS: atom_id res chain seq x y z
N MET A 1 6.61 9.28 23.38
CA MET A 1 6.30 8.37 22.25
C MET A 1 6.23 6.96 22.80
N PRO A 2 5.23 6.14 22.43
CA PRO A 2 5.33 4.71 22.63
C PRO A 2 6.58 4.21 21.88
N GLU A 3 7.59 3.74 22.61
CA GLU A 3 8.92 3.41 22.05
C GLU A 3 8.89 2.34 20.94
N LYS A 4 7.79 1.56 20.88
CA LYS A 4 7.66 0.40 19.99
C LYS A 4 7.73 0.76 18.50
N TYR A 5 7.00 1.78 18.05
CA TYR A 5 6.90 2.10 16.61
C TYR A 5 7.93 3.14 16.14
N SER A 6 8.51 3.91 17.06
CA SER A 6 9.53 4.92 16.73
C SER A 6 10.76 4.32 16.07
N LEU A 7 11.18 3.11 16.47
CA LEU A 7 12.33 2.43 15.87
C LEU A 7 12.04 1.93 14.45
N GLU A 8 10.84 1.40 14.21
CA GLU A 8 10.44 0.91 12.89
C GLU A 8 10.30 2.07 11.90
N ILE A 9 9.64 3.15 12.33
CA ILE A 9 9.49 4.38 11.53
C ILE A 9 10.86 5.01 11.26
N ALA A 10 11.77 5.06 12.24
CA ALA A 10 13.12 5.59 12.01
C ALA A 10 13.89 4.78 10.95
N LYS A 11 13.80 3.44 10.98
CA LYS A 11 14.42 2.58 9.96
C LYS A 11 13.79 2.80 8.57
N ALA A 12 12.48 2.99 8.52
CA ALA A 12 11.78 3.31 7.28
C ALA A 12 12.30 4.67 6.73
N ILE A 13 12.34 5.71 7.55
CA ILE A 13 12.85 7.03 7.16
C ILE A 13 14.31 6.97 6.67
N ASP A 14 15.17 6.21 7.34
CA ASP A 14 16.58 6.06 6.95
C ASP A 14 16.74 5.35 5.61
N SER A 15 15.82 4.44 5.27
CA SER A 15 15.79 3.71 3.99
C SER A 15 14.96 4.39 2.90
N ALA A 16 14.39 5.57 3.17
CA ALA A 16 13.56 6.30 2.22
C ALA A 16 14.36 6.70 0.97
N LEU A 17 13.84 6.32 -0.20
CA LEU A 17 14.40 6.66 -1.50
C LEU A 17 14.12 8.11 -1.88
N GLY A 18 14.90 8.65 -2.81
CA GLY A 18 14.53 9.89 -3.49
C GLY A 18 13.21 9.73 -4.25
N GLU A 19 12.38 10.78 -4.26
CA GLU A 19 11.03 10.82 -4.84
C GLU A 19 10.97 10.22 -6.25
N LYS A 20 11.94 10.56 -7.11
CA LYS A 20 12.01 10.04 -8.48
C LYS A 20 12.14 8.50 -8.53
N GLU A 21 13.03 7.92 -7.72
CA GLU A 21 13.21 6.47 -7.69
C GLU A 21 12.00 5.81 -7.01
N PHE A 22 11.47 6.42 -5.95
CA PHE A 22 10.26 5.96 -5.29
C PHE A 22 9.07 5.86 -6.28
N ASN A 23 8.81 6.93 -7.05
CA ASN A 23 7.74 6.95 -8.03
C ASN A 23 7.95 5.93 -9.15
N LYS A 24 9.18 5.80 -9.65
CA LYS A 24 9.52 4.77 -10.65
C LYS A 24 9.24 3.35 -10.15
N ARG A 25 9.54 3.06 -8.87
CA ARG A 25 9.25 1.76 -8.25
C ARG A 25 7.74 1.53 -8.14
N LYS A 26 6.98 2.56 -7.76
CA LYS A 26 5.50 2.47 -7.71
C LYS A 26 4.90 2.19 -9.08
N GLU A 27 5.33 2.91 -10.12
CA GLU A 27 4.85 2.71 -11.49
C GLU A 27 5.09 1.27 -11.95
N MET A 28 6.30 0.76 -11.75
CA MET A 28 6.64 -0.62 -12.09
C MET A 28 5.80 -1.65 -11.31
N GLN A 29 5.52 -1.42 -10.03
CA GLN A 29 4.65 -2.31 -9.26
C GLN A 29 3.21 -2.30 -9.77
N ALA A 30 2.72 -1.13 -10.21
CA ALA A 30 1.41 -1.02 -10.85
C ALA A 30 1.40 -1.77 -12.19
N ASP A 31 2.46 -1.67 -12.98
CA ASP A 31 2.59 -2.41 -14.25
C ASP A 31 2.58 -3.93 -14.04
N ILE A 32 3.30 -4.43 -13.02
CA ILE A 32 3.29 -5.87 -12.66
C ILE A 32 1.90 -6.32 -12.23
N SER A 33 1.25 -5.54 -11.35
CA SER A 33 -0.13 -5.82 -10.92
C SER A 33 -1.07 -5.87 -12.12
N LEU A 34 -1.01 -4.87 -13.01
CA LEU A 34 -1.85 -4.81 -14.19
C LEU A 34 -1.60 -6.00 -15.13
N ALA A 35 -0.35 -6.35 -15.39
CA ALA A 35 -0.02 -7.49 -16.24
C ALA A 35 -0.54 -8.82 -15.66
N TYR A 36 -0.47 -9.01 -14.34
CA TYR A 36 -1.01 -10.19 -13.67
C TYR A 36 -2.55 -10.24 -13.79
N LEU A 37 -3.17 -9.09 -13.56
CA LEU A 37 -4.61 -8.90 -13.62
C LEU A 37 -5.15 -9.18 -15.03
N GLU A 38 -4.54 -8.60 -16.05
CA GLU A 38 -4.88 -8.82 -17.47
C GLU A 38 -4.57 -10.26 -17.94
N GLY A 39 -3.90 -11.06 -17.10
CA GLY A 39 -3.53 -12.44 -17.40
C GLY A 39 -2.37 -12.57 -18.37
N HIS A 40 -1.58 -11.51 -18.54
CA HIS A 40 -0.34 -11.52 -19.32
C HIS A 40 0.78 -12.28 -18.62
N ILE A 41 0.79 -12.26 -17.29
CA ILE A 41 1.69 -13.04 -16.45
C ILE A 41 0.88 -13.83 -15.42
N ASN A 42 1.43 -14.97 -14.98
CA ASN A 42 0.85 -15.77 -13.92
C ASN A 42 1.33 -15.31 -12.52
N ARG A 43 0.82 -15.96 -11.47
CA ARG A 43 1.14 -15.59 -10.09
C ARG A 43 2.62 -15.78 -9.75
N ASP A 44 3.20 -16.92 -10.11
CA ASP A 44 4.61 -17.22 -9.81
C ASP A 44 5.53 -16.23 -10.54
N GLU A 45 5.14 -15.79 -11.75
CA GLU A 45 5.83 -14.74 -12.49
C GLU A 45 5.69 -13.37 -11.83
N SER A 46 4.49 -13.00 -11.37
CA SER A 46 4.24 -11.77 -10.61
C SER A 46 5.02 -11.73 -9.31
N ASP A 47 4.97 -12.81 -8.52
CA ASP A 47 5.70 -12.96 -7.26
C ASP A 47 7.21 -12.90 -7.50
N ALA A 48 7.71 -13.56 -8.55
CA ALA A 48 9.13 -13.49 -8.93
C ALA A 48 9.56 -12.08 -9.36
N LEU A 49 8.70 -11.33 -10.07
CA LEU A 49 8.96 -9.95 -10.45
C LEU A 49 8.96 -9.02 -9.22
N TYR A 50 8.02 -9.20 -8.29
CA TYR A 50 8.04 -8.47 -7.01
C TYR A 50 9.26 -8.81 -6.17
N GLU A 51 9.71 -10.07 -6.15
CA GLU A 51 10.92 -10.50 -5.45
C GLU A 51 12.21 -9.98 -6.09
N SER A 52 12.31 -10.02 -7.43
CA SER A 52 13.49 -9.54 -8.17
C SER A 52 13.68 -8.05 -8.05
N GLU A 53 12.57 -7.32 -7.92
CA GLU A 53 12.59 -5.86 -7.79
C GLU A 53 12.86 -5.38 -6.37
N GLY A 54 13.07 -6.31 -5.44
CA GLY A 54 13.28 -6.05 -4.03
C GLY A 54 11.96 -5.97 -3.29
N LYS A 55 11.82 -6.77 -2.22
CA LYS A 55 10.78 -6.55 -1.22
C LYS A 55 10.72 -5.07 -0.90
N ILE A 56 9.51 -4.56 -0.65
CA ILE A 56 9.23 -3.19 -0.23
C ILE A 56 9.93 -2.94 1.13
N GLU A 57 11.26 -2.81 1.12
CA GLU A 57 12.11 -2.56 2.28
C GLU A 57 12.69 -1.14 2.21
N TRP A 58 12.31 -0.36 1.19
CA TRP A 58 12.69 1.04 1.08
C TRP A 58 11.58 1.91 1.65
N GLY A 59 11.85 2.57 2.77
CA GLY A 59 10.94 3.60 3.22
C GLY A 59 9.62 3.09 3.78
N VAL A 60 9.47 1.83 4.19
CA VAL A 60 8.15 1.31 4.63
C VAL A 60 8.13 0.83 6.07
N ALA A 61 7.07 1.20 6.79
CA ALA A 61 6.70 0.65 8.09
C ALA A 61 5.30 0.01 7.99
N GLU A 62 5.10 -1.16 8.62
CA GLU A 62 3.88 -1.96 8.49
C GLU A 62 3.20 -2.17 9.84
N PHE A 63 1.89 -1.91 9.91
CA PHE A 63 1.09 -1.94 11.14
C PHE A 63 -0.13 -2.83 10.96
N LYS A 64 -0.44 -3.67 11.95
CA LYS A 64 -1.47 -4.72 11.80
C LYS A 64 -2.84 -4.28 12.25
N THR A 65 -2.94 -3.27 13.12
CA THR A 65 -4.22 -2.81 13.65
C THR A 65 -4.42 -1.31 13.44
N PRO A 66 -5.68 -0.84 13.42
CA PRO A 66 -5.99 0.58 13.36
C PRO A 66 -5.33 1.39 14.48
N GLU A 67 -5.25 0.84 15.69
CA GLU A 67 -4.64 1.49 16.85
C GLU A 67 -3.13 1.67 16.64
N GLU A 68 -2.43 0.63 16.16
CA GLU A 68 -1.00 0.71 15.83
C GLU A 68 -0.74 1.77 14.74
N PHE A 69 -1.61 1.83 13.73
CA PHE A 69 -1.50 2.80 12.63
C PHE A 69 -1.75 4.24 13.08
N LEU A 70 -2.74 4.48 13.94
CA LEU A 70 -3.02 5.81 14.49
C LEU A 70 -1.85 6.30 15.35
N GLU A 71 -1.34 5.45 16.24
CA GLU A 71 -0.16 5.78 17.05
C GLU A 71 1.07 6.08 16.19
N ALA A 72 1.25 5.35 15.08
CA ALA A 72 2.31 5.60 14.12
C ALA A 72 2.17 6.97 13.43
N LEU A 73 0.96 7.31 12.95
CA LEU A 73 0.68 8.61 12.33
C LEU A 73 0.94 9.78 13.29
N ASP A 74 0.49 9.66 14.55
CA ASP A 74 0.73 10.66 15.60
C ASP A 74 2.24 10.85 15.85
N SER A 75 3.02 9.78 15.74
CA SER A 75 4.47 9.81 16.01
C SER A 75 5.30 10.51 14.91
N ILE A 76 4.76 10.63 13.69
CA ILE A 76 5.42 11.32 12.57
C ILE A 76 5.41 12.85 12.77
N GLY A 77 4.50 13.36 13.62
CA GLY A 77 4.39 14.80 13.87
C GLY A 77 3.65 15.56 12.79
N LEU A 78 2.74 14.90 12.05
CA LEU A 78 1.82 15.56 11.12
C LEU A 78 0.77 16.39 11.88
N PRO A 79 0.17 17.41 11.24
CA PRO A 79 -1.00 18.09 11.79
C PRO A 79 -2.15 17.11 12.07
N GLU A 80 -2.87 17.30 13.18
CA GLU A 80 -3.97 16.41 13.60
C GLU A 80 -5.04 16.22 12.49
N GLU A 81 -5.37 17.28 11.75
CA GLU A 81 -6.32 17.21 10.64
C GLU A 81 -5.84 16.25 9.54
N GLN A 82 -4.54 16.25 9.25
CA GLN A 82 -3.93 15.36 8.26
C GLN A 82 -3.84 13.92 8.77
N VAL A 83 -3.48 13.73 10.04
CA VAL A 83 -3.52 12.40 10.70
C VAL A 83 -4.91 11.81 10.58
N MET A 84 -5.95 12.56 10.95
CA MET A 84 -7.32 12.08 10.91
C MET A 84 -7.82 11.84 9.49
N LEU A 85 -7.36 12.61 8.51
CA LEU A 85 -7.65 12.36 7.10
C LEU A 85 -7.06 11.02 6.64
N TYR A 86 -5.78 10.78 6.89
CA TYR A 86 -5.09 9.54 6.55
C TYR A 86 -5.69 8.33 7.28
N TYR A 87 -5.90 8.46 8.59
CA TYR A 87 -6.50 7.41 9.40
C TYR A 87 -7.88 7.01 8.88
N ARG A 88 -8.79 7.97 8.67
CA ARG A 88 -10.15 7.68 8.19
C ARG A 88 -10.14 7.09 6.78
N HIS A 89 -9.27 7.60 5.91
CA HIS A 89 -9.16 7.11 4.54
C HIS A 89 -8.75 5.63 4.53
N GLU A 90 -7.62 5.28 5.16
CA GLU A 90 -7.14 3.91 5.16
C GLU A 90 -7.97 2.96 6.02
N LEU A 91 -8.55 3.43 7.12
CA LEU A 91 -9.42 2.60 7.96
C LEU A 91 -10.61 2.04 7.17
N SER A 92 -11.16 2.84 6.26
CA SER A 92 -12.26 2.40 5.39
C SER A 92 -11.86 1.26 4.46
N HIS A 93 -10.62 1.28 3.95
CA HIS A 93 -10.07 0.22 3.09
C HIS A 93 -9.82 -1.05 3.89
N TYR A 94 -9.09 -0.92 4.99
CA TYR A 94 -8.80 -2.02 5.90
C TYR A 94 -10.09 -2.73 6.36
N GLN A 95 -11.12 -1.98 6.76
CA GLN A 95 -12.40 -2.57 7.18
C GLN A 95 -13.11 -3.32 6.05
N THR A 96 -13.00 -2.82 4.81
CA THR A 96 -13.60 -3.48 3.64
C THR A 96 -12.92 -4.82 3.36
N ASP A 97 -11.59 -4.87 3.44
CA ASP A 97 -10.82 -6.09 3.24
C ASP A 97 -11.09 -7.14 4.32
N ILE A 98 -11.09 -6.72 5.59
CA ILE A 98 -11.44 -7.60 6.72
C ILE A 98 -12.86 -8.16 6.56
N LYS A 99 -13.83 -7.33 6.13
CA LYS A 99 -15.21 -7.78 5.88
C LYS A 99 -15.29 -8.82 4.77
N ASN A 100 -14.42 -8.73 3.77
CA ASN A 100 -14.32 -9.69 2.67
C ASN A 100 -13.49 -10.94 3.03
N GLY A 101 -13.02 -11.05 4.27
CA GLY A 101 -12.25 -12.18 4.76
C GLY A 101 -10.79 -12.18 4.28
N HIS A 102 -10.27 -11.01 3.89
CA HIS A 102 -8.86 -10.85 3.54
C HIS A 102 -8.04 -10.49 4.77
N GLU A 103 -6.80 -10.97 4.80
CA GLU A 103 -5.81 -10.44 5.73
C GLU A 103 -5.34 -9.08 5.21
N SER A 104 -5.12 -8.12 6.10
CA SER A 104 -4.69 -6.77 5.70
C SER A 104 -3.83 -6.11 6.76
N SER A 105 -3.00 -5.17 6.32
CA SER A 105 -2.16 -4.32 7.17
C SER A 105 -2.10 -2.91 6.60
N PHE A 106 -1.78 -1.95 7.46
CA PHE A 106 -1.50 -0.57 7.07
C PHE A 106 -0.02 -0.39 6.77
N LEU A 107 0.29 0.43 5.78
CA LEU A 107 1.64 0.83 5.42
C LEU A 107 1.80 2.34 5.56
N LEU A 108 2.98 2.76 6.02
CA LEU A 108 3.47 4.12 5.85
C LEU A 108 4.68 4.09 4.94
N LEU A 109 4.55 4.73 3.77
CA LEU A 109 5.59 4.83 2.77
C LEU A 109 6.27 6.20 2.85
N PHE A 110 7.59 6.19 2.95
CA PHE A 110 8.43 7.36 3.13
C PHE A 110 9.32 7.56 1.89
N SER A 111 9.38 8.79 1.41
CA SER A 111 10.31 9.19 0.34
C SER A 111 10.93 10.55 0.65
N ARG A 112 12.13 10.80 0.12
CA ARG A 112 12.83 12.09 0.23
C ARG A 112 12.54 12.91 -1.02
N ILE A 113 11.94 14.08 -0.87
CA ILE A 113 11.69 14.98 -1.99
C ILE A 113 12.93 15.86 -2.26
N GLU A 114 12.90 16.66 -3.34
CA GLU A 114 14.09 17.36 -3.86
C GLU A 114 14.79 18.28 -2.85
N ASP A 115 14.06 18.89 -1.92
CA ASP A 115 14.62 19.75 -0.87
C ASP A 115 15.18 18.98 0.34
N GLY A 116 15.15 17.65 0.29
CA GLY A 116 15.61 16.75 1.35
C GLY A 116 14.59 16.52 2.46
N SER A 117 13.41 17.16 2.40
CA SER A 117 12.31 16.87 3.30
C SER A 117 11.69 15.51 3.03
N LEU A 118 10.94 15.03 4.02
CA LEU A 118 10.34 13.71 4.02
C LEU A 118 8.88 13.81 3.58
N SER A 119 8.52 13.08 2.54
CA SER A 119 7.14 12.81 2.16
C SER A 119 6.69 11.49 2.78
N VAL A 120 5.43 11.45 3.23
CA VAL A 120 4.79 10.26 3.79
C VAL A 120 3.48 10.00 3.06
N THR A 121 3.26 8.74 2.67
CA THR A 121 2.05 8.28 1.99
C THR A 121 1.51 7.05 2.73
N PRO A 122 0.29 7.11 3.28
CA PRO A 122 -0.34 5.93 3.85
C PRO A 122 -0.89 5.00 2.76
N ALA A 123 -1.01 3.72 3.07
CA ALA A 123 -1.67 2.73 2.21
C ALA A 123 -2.19 1.53 3.02
N VAL A 124 -3.03 0.71 2.41
CA VAL A 124 -3.38 -0.63 2.91
C VAL A 124 -2.77 -1.69 1.99
N LYS A 125 -2.19 -2.72 2.61
CA LYS A 125 -1.68 -3.92 1.97
C LYS A 125 -2.65 -5.06 2.24
N THR A 126 -3.23 -5.60 1.19
CA THR A 126 -4.19 -6.71 1.26
C THR A 126 -3.49 -8.01 0.89
N MET A 127 -3.63 -9.03 1.73
CA MET A 127 -3.14 -10.38 1.50
C MET A 127 -4.32 -11.24 1.06
N TYR A 128 -4.32 -11.62 -0.21
CA TYR A 128 -5.40 -12.44 -0.77
C TYR A 128 -5.15 -13.93 -0.56
N THR A 129 -6.07 -14.59 0.13
CA THR A 129 -6.20 -16.05 0.04
C THR A 129 -6.84 -16.43 -1.28
N GLU A 130 -6.10 -17.16 -2.13
CA GLU A 130 -6.53 -17.48 -3.49
C GLU A 130 -7.78 -18.35 -3.47
N THR A 131 -8.89 -17.79 -3.97
CA THR A 131 -10.12 -18.54 -4.22
C THR A 131 -10.53 -18.33 -5.69
N PRO A 132 -11.23 -19.27 -6.34
CA PRO A 132 -11.76 -19.06 -7.69
C PRO A 132 -12.58 -17.76 -7.81
N LYS A 133 -13.31 -17.39 -6.74
CA LYS A 133 -14.07 -16.15 -6.62
C LYS A 133 -13.20 -14.89 -6.62
N HIS A 134 -11.96 -14.98 -6.13
CA HIS A 134 -11.01 -13.86 -6.14
C HIS A 134 -10.54 -13.51 -7.55
N LYS A 135 -10.23 -14.51 -8.39
CA LYS A 135 -9.90 -14.27 -9.81
C LYS A 135 -11.10 -13.77 -10.62
N GLU A 136 -12.31 -14.20 -10.27
CA GLU A 136 -13.54 -13.72 -10.89
C GLU A 136 -13.84 -12.26 -10.51
N ASN A 137 -13.79 -11.92 -9.21
CA ASN A 137 -13.91 -10.53 -8.75
C ASN A 137 -12.86 -9.62 -9.40
N LEU A 138 -11.58 -10.03 -9.42
CA LEU A 138 -10.51 -9.27 -10.06
C LEU A 138 -10.71 -9.11 -11.59
N ARG A 139 -11.25 -10.12 -12.29
CA ARG A 139 -11.56 -10.03 -13.73
C ARG A 139 -12.76 -9.15 -14.03
N GLU A 140 -13.79 -9.18 -13.18
CA GLU A 140 -14.91 -8.25 -13.25
C GLU A 140 -14.43 -6.80 -13.06
N SER A 141 -13.45 -6.55 -12.18
CA SER A 141 -12.82 -5.24 -12.02
C SER A 141 -12.10 -4.75 -13.29
N ILE A 142 -11.48 -5.63 -14.09
CA ILE A 142 -10.73 -5.29 -15.32
C ILE A 142 -11.62 -5.17 -16.55
N THR A 143 -12.73 -5.93 -16.59
CA THR A 143 -13.71 -5.89 -17.67
C THR A 143 -14.84 -4.89 -17.43
N ALA A 144 -14.87 -4.26 -16.24
CA ALA A 144 -15.83 -3.22 -15.91
C ALA A 144 -15.58 -1.95 -16.75
N PRO A 145 -16.66 -1.28 -17.22
CA PRO A 145 -16.57 0.02 -17.90
C PRO A 145 -15.84 1.06 -17.01
N GLN A 146 -15.49 2.23 -17.58
CA GLN A 146 -14.88 3.37 -16.88
C GLN A 146 -15.60 3.83 -15.58
N ASP A 147 -16.80 3.31 -15.33
CA ASP A 147 -17.58 3.43 -14.10
C ASP A 147 -17.24 2.33 -13.07
N MET A 148 -15.96 1.98 -12.92
CA MET A 148 -15.51 1.08 -11.85
C MET A 148 -15.95 1.60 -10.48
N SER A 149 -16.29 0.70 -9.57
CA SER A 149 -16.47 1.07 -8.17
C SER A 149 -15.14 1.59 -7.63
N GLU A 150 -15.20 2.54 -6.71
CA GLU A 150 -14.02 3.10 -6.06
C GLU A 150 -13.13 2.03 -5.40
N PHE A 151 -13.70 0.90 -4.99
CA PHE A 151 -12.98 -0.24 -4.42
C PHE A 151 -12.13 -0.99 -5.47
N ASP A 152 -12.67 -1.14 -6.67
CA ASP A 152 -12.03 -1.87 -7.77
C ASP A 152 -10.89 -1.07 -8.41
N LYS A 153 -11.02 0.27 -8.51
CA LYS A 153 -9.95 1.13 -9.05
C LYS A 153 -8.69 1.06 -8.17
N ARG A 154 -8.90 0.98 -6.86
CA ARG A 154 -7.82 1.01 -5.86
C ARG A 154 -7.05 -0.30 -5.77
N SER A 155 -7.74 -1.43 -5.92
CA SER A 155 -7.11 -2.76 -5.91
C SER A 155 -6.19 -3.01 -7.11
N VAL A 156 -6.24 -2.13 -8.13
CA VAL A 156 -5.37 -2.15 -9.31
C VAL A 156 -4.45 -0.92 -9.41
N GLY A 157 -4.36 -0.09 -8.35
CA GLY A 157 -3.46 1.06 -8.32
C GLY A 157 -3.89 2.27 -9.15
N MET A 158 -5.16 2.35 -9.58
CA MET A 158 -5.71 3.50 -10.29
C MET A 158 -6.34 4.51 -9.30
N THR A 159 -5.98 5.78 -9.44
CA THR A 159 -6.57 6.93 -8.69
C THR A 159 -7.87 7.42 -9.30
#